data_AF-A0A8C4SVF0-F1
#
_entry.id   AF-A0A8C4SVF0-F1
#
_cell.length_a   1.000
_cell.length_b   1.000
_cell.length_c   1.000
_cell.angle_alpha   90.00
_cell.angle_beta   90.00
_cell.angle_gamma   90.00
#
_symmetry.space_group_name_H-M   'P 1'
#
loop_
_entity.id
_entity.type
_entity.pdbx_description
1 polymer ?
#
loop_
_entity_poly.entity_id
_entity_poly.type
_entity_poly.pdbx_seq_one_letter_code
_entity_poly.pdbx_strand_id
1 'polypeptide(L)'
;MLVNSNVKYEIPSVCICHFILSTIFYFFPLSIDEVIRKRLLIDGDGAGDDRRINVLMKSFIKWCNSGSQEEGYTQYQRMLGSLTQCEFSMGKTLLVYDMNLKEMENYEKIYKDIEQSISAAHEKIAECKREILQAKRIRKNRQEYDALAKVIQQHPDRHETLKQLEALDKELQRLCHIKESVEEKLELRKKQFHVLLSTIHELQQTLESKNESPHITNN
;
A
#
# COMPACT_ATOMS: atom_id res chain seq x y z
N MET A 1 16.28 -63.63 -69.03
CA MET A 1 15.78 -64.25 -67.78
C MET A 1 16.88 -65.18 -67.29
N LEU A 2 17.51 -65.05 -66.13
CA LEU A 2 17.31 -64.26 -64.91
C LEU A 2 18.71 -63.89 -64.38
N VAL A 3 18.86 -62.63 -63.99
CA VAL A 3 20.05 -62.12 -63.28
C VAL A 3 20.02 -62.71 -61.86
N ASN A 4 21.10 -63.38 -61.44
CA ASN A 4 21.28 -63.80 -60.06
C ASN A 4 22.61 -63.24 -59.54
N SER A 5 22.52 -62.05 -58.94
CA SER A 5 23.62 -61.36 -58.26
C SER A 5 23.54 -61.69 -56.78
N ASN A 6 24.39 -62.59 -56.29
CA ASN A 6 24.62 -62.79 -54.86
C ASN A 6 25.54 -61.66 -54.36
N VAL A 7 24.96 -60.52 -53.98
CA VAL A 7 25.65 -59.46 -53.25
C VAL A 7 25.29 -59.60 -51.77
N LYS A 8 26.23 -60.10 -50.97
CA LYS A 8 26.16 -60.03 -49.51
C LYS A 8 26.33 -58.57 -49.09
N TYR A 9 25.27 -57.95 -48.59
CA TYR A 9 25.35 -56.65 -47.93
C TYR A 9 25.68 -56.87 -46.45
N GLU A 10 26.96 -56.78 -46.09
CA GLU A 10 27.37 -56.56 -44.70
C GLU A 10 27.04 -55.11 -44.35
N ILE A 11 26.03 -54.93 -43.49
CA ILE A 11 25.70 -53.62 -42.92
C ILE A 11 26.78 -53.29 -41.88
N PRO A 12 27.58 -52.22 -42.03
CA PRO A 12 28.60 -51.88 -41.06
C PRO A 12 27.95 -51.59 -39.71
N SER A 13 28.48 -52.20 -38.63
CA SER A 13 28.01 -52.08 -37.23
C SER A 13 27.74 -50.62 -36.78
N VAL A 14 28.42 -49.67 -37.41
CA VAL A 14 28.27 -48.21 -37.19
C VAL A 14 26.87 -47.70 -37.57
N CYS A 15 26.22 -48.25 -38.60
CA CYS A 15 24.87 -47.85 -39.01
C CYS A 15 23.79 -48.31 -38.01
N ILE A 16 23.99 -49.46 -37.37
CA ILE A 16 23.05 -49.98 -36.34
C ILE A 16 23.20 -49.16 -35.06
N CYS A 17 24.43 -48.83 -34.65
CA CYS A 17 24.67 -47.94 -33.51
C CYS A 17 24.10 -46.54 -33.73
N HIS A 18 24.24 -45.97 -34.93
CA HIS A 18 23.69 -44.65 -35.24
C HIS A 18 22.15 -44.66 -35.32
N PHE A 19 21.54 -45.75 -35.79
CA PHE A 19 20.08 -45.88 -35.80
C PHE A 19 19.50 -46.06 -34.39
N ILE A 20 20.17 -46.83 -33.52
CA ILE A 20 19.80 -47.00 -32.11
C ILE A 20 20.02 -45.71 -31.32
N LEU A 21 21.15 -45.02 -31.49
CA LEU A 21 21.40 -43.72 -30.85
C LEU A 21 20.45 -42.64 -31.37
N SER A 22 20.14 -42.63 -32.67
CA SER A 22 19.22 -41.64 -33.24
C SER A 22 17.76 -41.90 -32.85
N THR A 23 17.33 -43.16 -32.66
CA THR A 23 15.99 -43.47 -32.15
C THR A 23 15.87 -43.22 -30.65
N ILE A 24 16.91 -43.51 -29.85
CA ILE A 24 16.96 -43.18 -28.43
C ILE A 24 16.99 -41.66 -28.20
N PHE A 25 17.66 -40.90 -29.07
CA PHE A 25 17.77 -39.44 -28.97
C PHE A 25 16.52 -38.71 -29.50
N TYR A 26 15.90 -39.18 -30.60
CA TYR A 26 14.65 -38.58 -31.11
C TYR A 26 13.41 -38.91 -30.27
N PHE A 27 13.45 -39.98 -29.46
CA PHE A 27 12.36 -40.31 -28.54
C PHE A 27 12.48 -39.60 -27.18
N PHE A 28 13.53 -38.80 -26.96
CA PHE A 28 13.77 -38.11 -25.69
C PHE A 28 13.86 -36.60 -25.85
N PRO A 29 12.68 -35.94 -25.93
CA PRO A 29 12.48 -34.72 -25.17
C PRO A 29 11.11 -34.77 -24.48
N LEU A 30 11.02 -35.56 -23.41
CA LEU A 30 9.98 -35.40 -22.41
C LEU A 30 10.72 -34.81 -21.20
N SER A 31 10.22 -33.70 -20.64
CA SER A 31 10.91 -33.03 -19.53
C SER A 31 11.18 -34.05 -18.42
N ILE A 32 12.25 -33.85 -17.64
CA ILE A 32 12.61 -34.75 -16.53
C ILE A 32 11.40 -34.99 -15.62
N ASP A 33 10.55 -33.98 -15.41
CA ASP A 33 9.27 -34.10 -14.70
C ASP A 33 8.28 -35.05 -15.37
N GLU A 34 8.18 -35.04 -16.70
CA GLU A 34 7.28 -35.93 -17.43
C GLU A 34 7.81 -37.36 -17.50
N VAL A 35 9.13 -37.53 -17.55
CA VAL A 35 9.82 -38.83 -17.44
C VAL A 35 9.69 -39.38 -16.03
N ILE A 36 9.90 -38.57 -15.00
CA ILE A 36 9.73 -38.94 -13.59
C ILE A 36 8.26 -39.22 -13.28
N ARG A 37 7.31 -38.46 -13.85
CA ARG A 37 5.87 -38.69 -13.70
C ARG A 37 5.43 -39.97 -14.38
N LYS A 38 5.80 -40.20 -15.65
CA LYS A 38 5.54 -41.47 -16.34
C LYS A 38 6.20 -42.63 -15.62
N ARG A 39 7.43 -42.43 -15.13
CA ARG A 39 8.17 -43.45 -14.39
C ARG A 39 7.59 -43.70 -13.01
N LEU A 40 7.12 -42.71 -12.25
CA LEU A 40 6.43 -42.90 -10.96
C LEU A 40 5.00 -43.44 -11.10
N LEU A 41 4.28 -43.11 -12.17
CA LEU A 41 2.96 -43.71 -12.46
C LEU A 41 3.08 -45.16 -12.93
N ILE A 42 4.18 -45.52 -13.61
CA ILE A 42 4.50 -46.91 -13.96
C ILE A 42 5.17 -47.63 -12.77
N ASP A 43 5.99 -46.94 -11.96
CA ASP A 43 6.84 -47.51 -10.91
C ASP A 43 6.23 -47.43 -9.50
N GLY A 44 5.12 -46.71 -9.28
CA GLY A 44 4.44 -46.59 -7.99
C GLY A 44 3.86 -47.92 -7.46
N ASP A 45 3.67 -48.90 -8.35
CA ASP A 45 3.42 -50.33 -8.04
C ASP A 45 4.34 -51.25 -8.90
N GLY A 46 5.50 -50.71 -9.32
CA GLY A 46 6.34 -51.04 -10.49
C GLY A 46 7.02 -52.39 -10.63
N ALA A 47 6.48 -53.44 -10.02
CA ALA A 47 6.80 -54.83 -10.36
C ALA A 47 5.57 -55.74 -10.25
N GLY A 48 4.38 -55.16 -9.99
CA GLY A 48 3.13 -55.87 -9.76
C GLY A 48 2.42 -56.20 -11.08
N ASP A 49 2.02 -55.20 -11.85
CA ASP A 49 1.15 -55.40 -13.02
C ASP A 49 1.82 -56.14 -14.18
N ASP A 50 3.03 -55.76 -14.59
CA ASP A 50 3.77 -56.50 -15.63
C ASP A 50 4.04 -57.94 -15.20
N ARG A 51 4.35 -58.16 -13.92
CA ARG A 51 4.47 -59.51 -13.34
C ARG A 51 3.14 -60.26 -13.33
N ARG A 52 2.03 -59.60 -12.97
CA ARG A 52 0.66 -60.17 -12.96
C ARG A 52 0.26 -60.60 -14.37
N ILE A 53 0.49 -59.75 -15.38
CA ILE A 53 0.23 -60.04 -16.79
C ILE A 53 1.13 -61.18 -17.28
N ASN A 54 2.42 -61.18 -16.95
CA ASN A 54 3.34 -62.27 -17.29
C ASN A 54 2.94 -63.60 -16.62
N VAL A 55 2.41 -63.57 -15.39
CA VAL A 55 1.89 -64.75 -14.69
C VAL A 55 0.60 -65.25 -15.33
N LEU A 56 -0.32 -64.35 -15.73
CA LEU A 56 -1.52 -64.68 -16.47
C LEU A 56 -1.17 -65.38 -17.80
N MET A 57 -0.21 -64.82 -18.55
CA MET A 57 0.28 -65.38 -19.81
C MET A 57 0.88 -66.79 -19.63
N LYS A 58 1.73 -66.97 -18.62
CA LYS A 58 2.29 -68.30 -18.29
C LYS A 58 1.21 -69.30 -17.86
N SER A 59 0.18 -68.83 -17.15
CA SER A 59 -0.94 -69.66 -16.71
C SER A 59 -1.81 -70.10 -17.89
N PHE A 60 -2.03 -69.22 -18.87
CA PHE A 60 -2.70 -69.55 -20.13
C PHE A 60 -1.95 -70.62 -20.92
N ILE A 61 -0.63 -70.47 -21.09
CA ILE A 61 0.20 -71.48 -21.79
C ILE A 61 0.12 -72.84 -21.08
N LYS A 62 0.15 -72.87 -19.73
CA LYS A 62 0.01 -74.10 -18.96
C LYS A 62 -1.36 -74.74 -19.11
N TRP A 63 -2.43 -73.94 -19.17
CA TRP A 63 -3.77 -74.43 -19.42
C TRP A 63 -3.91 -75.07 -20.80
N CYS A 64 -3.36 -74.45 -21.85
CA CYS A 64 -3.37 -75.03 -23.21
C CYS A 64 -2.65 -76.39 -23.31
N ASN A 65 -1.69 -76.66 -22.43
CA ASN A 65 -0.89 -77.88 -22.41
C ASN A 65 -1.34 -78.89 -21.32
N SER A 66 -2.52 -78.72 -20.72
CA SER A 66 -2.99 -79.64 -19.67
C SER A 66 -3.33 -81.02 -20.24
N GLY A 67 -2.78 -82.09 -19.63
CA GLY A 67 -2.95 -83.46 -20.12
C GLY A 67 -4.24 -84.16 -19.67
N SER A 68 -4.95 -83.61 -18.69
CA SER A 68 -6.20 -84.16 -18.14
C SER A 68 -7.27 -83.07 -17.98
N GLN A 69 -8.54 -83.46 -18.08
CA GLN A 69 -9.69 -82.56 -17.93
C GLN A 69 -9.77 -81.92 -16.54
N GLU A 70 -9.42 -82.66 -15.48
CA GLU A 70 -9.42 -82.16 -14.09
C GLU A 70 -8.31 -81.11 -13.85
N GLU A 71 -7.13 -81.35 -14.43
CA GLU A 71 -6.00 -80.42 -14.39
C GLU A 71 -6.31 -79.16 -15.19
N GLY A 72 -6.88 -79.31 -16.39
CA GLY A 72 -7.32 -78.19 -17.23
C GLY A 72 -8.34 -77.30 -16.52
N TYR A 73 -9.33 -77.89 -15.83
CA TYR A 73 -10.33 -77.12 -15.07
C TYR A 73 -9.69 -76.32 -13.93
N THR A 74 -8.73 -76.91 -13.21
CA THR A 74 -8.02 -76.23 -12.12
C THR A 74 -7.16 -75.06 -12.62
N GLN A 75 -6.45 -75.22 -13.75
CA GLN A 75 -5.66 -74.14 -14.34
C GLN A 75 -6.55 -73.02 -14.91
N TYR A 76 -7.70 -73.37 -15.49
CA TYR A 76 -8.69 -72.40 -15.97
C TYR A 76 -9.21 -71.50 -14.83
N GLN A 77 -9.57 -72.07 -13.68
CA GLN A 77 -10.03 -71.28 -12.52
C GLN A 77 -8.94 -70.35 -11.98
N ARG A 78 -7.67 -70.79 -11.96
CA ARG A 78 -6.53 -69.94 -11.56
C ARG A 78 -6.28 -68.80 -12.54
N MET A 79 -6.43 -69.07 -13.84
CA MET A 79 -6.33 -68.06 -14.89
C MET A 79 -7.44 -67.01 -14.74
N LEU A 80 -8.69 -67.44 -14.52
CA LEU A 80 -9.82 -66.53 -14.32
C LEU A 80 -9.61 -65.63 -13.10
N GLY A 81 -9.18 -66.19 -11.96
CA GLY A 81 -8.88 -65.39 -10.76
C GLY A 81 -7.75 -64.38 -10.98
N SER A 82 -6.73 -64.76 -11.76
CA SER A 82 -5.64 -63.84 -12.14
C SER A 82 -6.11 -62.71 -13.04
N LEU A 83 -7.04 -62.99 -13.97
CA LEU A 83 -7.64 -62.01 -14.87
C LEU A 83 -8.47 -60.99 -14.08
N THR A 84 -9.36 -61.44 -13.18
CA THR A 84 -10.15 -60.56 -12.32
C THR A 84 -9.27 -59.62 -11.48
N GLN A 85 -8.13 -60.12 -10.97
CA GLN A 85 -7.19 -59.28 -10.22
C GLN A 85 -6.52 -58.21 -11.11
N CYS A 86 -6.22 -58.53 -12.38
CA CYS A 86 -5.69 -57.56 -13.33
C CYS A 86 -6.71 -56.47 -13.67
N GLU A 87 -7.96 -56.86 -13.91
CA GLU A 87 -9.07 -55.92 -14.17
C GLU A 87 -9.30 -54.97 -12.99
N PHE A 88 -9.30 -55.51 -11.76
CA PHE A 88 -9.41 -54.70 -10.55
C PHE A 88 -8.25 -53.71 -10.39
N SER A 89 -7.02 -54.17 -10.61
CA SER A 89 -5.83 -53.30 -10.55
C SER A 89 -5.91 -52.16 -11.55
N MET A 90 -6.30 -52.46 -12.79
CA MET A 90 -6.49 -51.46 -13.84
C MET A 90 -7.54 -50.41 -13.46
N GLY A 91 -8.70 -50.85 -12.95
CA GLY A 91 -9.76 -49.94 -12.49
C GLY A 91 -9.30 -49.04 -11.34
N LYS A 92 -8.53 -49.58 -10.40
CA LYS A 92 -7.94 -48.80 -9.30
C LYS A 92 -6.97 -47.73 -9.82
N THR A 93 -6.10 -48.06 -10.76
CA THR A 93 -5.14 -47.11 -11.34
C THR A 93 -5.86 -45.95 -12.03
N LEU A 94 -6.95 -46.21 -12.76
CA LEU A 94 -7.75 -45.16 -13.38
C LEU A 94 -8.37 -44.21 -12.35
N LEU A 95 -8.94 -44.74 -11.26
CA LEU A 95 -9.50 -43.92 -10.19
C LEU A 95 -8.45 -43.05 -9.48
N VAL A 96 -7.25 -43.61 -9.24
CA VAL A 96 -6.12 -42.85 -8.67
C VAL A 96 -5.68 -41.75 -9.62
N TYR A 97 -5.62 -42.03 -10.92
CA TYR A 97 -5.31 -41.03 -11.93
C TYR A 97 -6.32 -39.87 -11.93
N ASP A 98 -7.62 -40.18 -11.93
CA ASP A 98 -8.68 -39.17 -11.87
C ASP A 98 -8.63 -38.34 -10.58
N MET A 99 -8.30 -38.98 -9.45
CA MET A 99 -8.09 -38.30 -8.17
C MET A 99 -6.90 -37.33 -8.27
N ASN A 100 -5.77 -37.77 -8.83
CA ASN A 100 -4.58 -36.94 -8.99
C ASN A 100 -4.83 -35.73 -9.90
N LEU A 101 -5.63 -35.88 -10.97
CA LEU A 101 -6.02 -34.76 -11.81
C LEU A 101 -6.78 -33.69 -11.01
N LYS A 102 -7.75 -34.11 -10.19
CA LYS A 102 -8.51 -33.20 -9.32
C LYS A 102 -7.63 -32.54 -8.27
N GLU A 103 -6.65 -33.26 -7.73
CA GLU A 103 -5.68 -32.69 -6.79
C GLU A 103 -4.80 -31.63 -7.48
N MET A 104 -4.34 -31.88 -8.71
CA MET A 104 -3.57 -30.90 -9.49
C MET A 104 -4.37 -29.61 -9.72
N GLU A 105 -5.64 -29.72 -10.12
CA GLU A 105 -6.54 -28.56 -10.29
C GLU A 105 -6.72 -27.79 -8.96
N ASN A 106 -6.88 -28.52 -7.86
CA ASN A 106 -7.02 -27.91 -6.54
C ASN A 106 -5.73 -27.17 -6.12
N TYR A 107 -4.56 -27.76 -6.36
CA TYR A 107 -3.29 -27.09 -6.08
C TYR A 107 -3.12 -25.83 -6.93
N GLU A 108 -3.45 -25.88 -8.22
CA GLU A 108 -3.39 -24.68 -9.08
C GLU A 108 -4.30 -23.56 -8.56
N LYS A 109 -5.50 -23.91 -8.08
CA LYS A 109 -6.41 -22.95 -7.45
C LYS A 109 -5.81 -22.35 -6.18
N ILE A 110 -5.27 -23.18 -5.29
CA ILE A 110 -4.61 -22.72 -4.05
C ILE A 110 -3.44 -21.78 -4.38
N TYR A 111 -2.64 -22.09 -5.39
CA TYR A 111 -1.56 -21.21 -5.82
C TYR A 111 -2.07 -19.83 -6.26
N LYS A 112 -3.12 -19.78 -7.07
CA LYS A 112 -3.74 -18.51 -7.51
C LYS A 112 -4.32 -17.73 -6.33
N ASP A 113 -4.97 -18.40 -5.39
CA ASP A 113 -5.55 -17.78 -4.19
C ASP A 113 -4.44 -17.17 -3.30
N ILE A 114 -3.32 -17.88 -3.13
CA ILE A 114 -2.15 -17.39 -2.39
C ILE A 114 -1.57 -16.15 -3.10
N GLU A 115 -1.38 -16.20 -4.42
CA GLU A 115 -0.83 -15.08 -5.18
C GLU A 115 -1.71 -13.83 -5.08
N GLN A 116 -3.03 -14.00 -5.19
CA GLN A 116 -4.00 -12.92 -4.98
C GLN A 116 -3.93 -12.35 -3.56
N SER A 117 -3.85 -13.22 -2.54
CA SER A 117 -3.72 -12.79 -1.14
C SER A 117 -2.44 -12.00 -0.90
N ILE A 118 -1.32 -12.43 -1.48
CA ILE A 118 -0.04 -11.72 -1.43
C ILE A 118 -0.16 -10.35 -2.10
N SER A 119 -0.76 -10.27 -3.29
CA SER A 119 -0.97 -8.99 -3.98
C SER A 119 -1.83 -8.04 -3.16
N ALA A 120 -2.95 -8.53 -2.61
CA ALA A 120 -3.83 -7.73 -1.75
C ALA A 120 -3.13 -7.26 -0.46
N ALA A 121 -2.25 -8.09 0.12
CA ALA A 121 -1.46 -7.69 1.28
C ALA A 121 -0.46 -6.57 0.94
N HIS A 122 0.19 -6.63 -0.23
CA HIS A 122 1.09 -5.56 -0.69
C HIS A 122 0.33 -4.24 -0.90
N GLU A 123 -0.87 -4.28 -1.47
CA GLU A 123 -1.71 -3.11 -1.64
C GLU A 123 -2.10 -2.48 -0.30
N LYS A 124 -2.55 -3.29 0.67
CA LYS A 124 -2.84 -2.83 2.04
C LYS A 124 -1.64 -2.19 2.71
N ILE A 125 -0.43 -2.75 2.52
CA ILE A 125 0.80 -2.16 3.06
C ILE A 125 1.06 -0.78 2.42
N ALA A 126 0.87 -0.65 1.11
CA ALA A 126 1.04 0.62 0.42
C ALA A 126 0.04 1.68 0.91
N GLU A 127 -1.21 1.28 1.13
CA GLU A 127 -2.24 2.15 1.70
C GLU A 127 -1.90 2.58 3.13
N CYS A 128 -1.57 1.66 4.03
CA CYS A 128 -1.17 1.96 5.41
C CYS A 128 0.04 2.92 5.44
N LYS A 129 1.01 2.78 4.53
CA LYS A 129 2.14 3.71 4.43
C LYS A 129 1.67 5.13 4.07
N ARG A 130 0.73 5.27 3.12
CA ARG A 130 0.15 6.56 2.73
C ARG A 130 -0.60 7.20 3.91
N GLU A 131 -1.40 6.42 4.63
CA GLU A 131 -2.16 6.89 5.80
C GLU A 131 -1.23 7.37 6.92
N ILE A 132 -0.16 6.63 7.22
CA ILE A 132 0.83 7.02 8.22
C ILE A 132 1.48 8.36 7.86
N LEU A 133 1.82 8.58 6.58
CA LEU A 133 2.39 9.86 6.15
C LEU A 133 1.41 11.02 6.33
N GLN A 134 0.13 10.79 6.00
CA GLN A 134 -0.92 11.79 6.22
C GLN A 134 -1.13 12.07 7.71
N ALA A 135 -1.22 11.04 8.54
CA ALA A 135 -1.37 11.18 9.99
C ALA A 135 -0.19 11.93 10.62
N LYS A 136 1.04 11.66 10.18
CA LYS A 136 2.24 12.40 10.61
C LYS A 136 2.15 13.88 10.25
N ARG A 137 1.69 14.20 9.04
CA ARG A 137 1.49 15.60 8.61
C ARG A 137 0.46 16.31 9.48
N ILE A 138 -0.69 15.68 9.72
CA ILE A 138 -1.75 16.24 10.59
C ILE A 138 -1.22 16.47 12.00
N ARG A 139 -0.47 15.51 12.56
CA ARG A 139 0.14 15.64 13.89
C ARG A 139 1.11 16.82 13.94
N LYS A 140 1.96 17.00 12.93
CA LYS A 140 2.90 18.14 12.84
C LYS A 140 2.13 19.46 12.83
N ASN A 141 1.12 19.58 11.96
CA ASN A 141 0.31 20.79 11.88
C ASN A 141 -0.39 21.10 13.22
N ARG A 142 -0.93 20.08 13.90
CA ARG A 142 -1.54 20.25 15.23
C ARG A 142 -0.53 20.78 16.25
N GLN A 143 0.70 20.27 16.26
CA GLN A 143 1.75 20.76 17.14
C GLN A 143 2.12 22.21 16.84
N GLU A 144 2.17 22.61 15.57
CA GLU A 144 2.42 24.00 15.16
C GLU A 144 1.28 24.93 15.63
N TYR A 145 0.01 24.50 15.48
CA TYR A 145 -1.14 25.24 16.00
C TYR A 145 -1.11 25.36 17.53
N ASP A 146 -0.83 24.27 18.24
CA ASP A 146 -0.75 24.28 19.71
C ASP A 146 0.39 25.19 20.20
N ALA A 147 1.53 25.19 19.50
CA ALA A 147 2.65 26.08 19.81
C ALA A 147 2.27 27.55 19.61
N LEU A 148 1.62 27.88 18.49
CA LEU A 148 1.16 29.24 18.22
C LEU A 148 0.08 29.68 19.22
N ALA A 149 -0.87 28.80 19.56
CA ALA A 149 -1.91 29.08 20.54
C ALA A 149 -1.32 29.39 21.92
N LYS A 150 -0.27 28.68 22.34
CA LYS A 150 0.46 28.99 23.59
C LYS A 150 1.10 30.37 23.56
N VAL A 151 1.67 30.80 22.43
CA VAL A 151 2.22 32.15 22.30
C VAL A 151 1.11 33.20 22.36
N ILE A 152 -0.02 32.96 21.66
CA ILE A 152 -1.18 33.87 21.69
C ILE A 152 -1.73 34.02 23.12
N GLN A 153 -1.79 32.94 23.90
CA GLN A 153 -2.24 32.97 25.29
C GLN A 153 -1.35 33.78 26.23
N GLN A 154 -0.11 34.10 25.85
CA GLN A 154 0.76 35.00 26.63
C GLN A 154 0.34 36.46 26.49
N HIS A 155 -0.44 36.80 25.46
CA HIS A 155 -0.95 38.15 25.24
C HIS A 155 -2.31 38.34 25.93
N PRO A 156 -2.62 39.57 26.39
CA PRO A 156 -3.89 39.86 27.03
C PRO A 156 -5.06 39.67 26.08
N ASP A 157 -6.25 39.43 26.64
CA ASP A 157 -7.45 39.25 25.85
C ASP A 157 -7.73 40.50 24.99
N ARG A 158 -8.06 40.26 23.72
CA ARG A 158 -8.29 41.32 22.75
C ARG A 158 -9.47 42.21 23.15
N HIS A 159 -10.55 41.62 23.65
CA HIS A 159 -11.74 42.36 24.02
C HIS A 159 -11.47 43.26 25.24
N GLU A 160 -10.75 42.73 26.23
CA GLU A 160 -10.32 43.52 27.38
C GLU A 160 -9.42 44.70 26.98
N THR A 161 -8.42 44.45 26.11
CA THR A 161 -7.50 45.49 25.62
C THR A 161 -8.25 46.59 24.85
N LEU A 162 -9.23 46.22 24.02
CA LEU A 162 -10.07 47.19 23.30
C LEU A 162 -10.92 48.04 24.25
N LYS A 163 -11.48 47.44 25.30
CA LYS A 163 -12.28 48.16 26.31
C LYS A 163 -11.43 49.18 27.08
N GLN A 164 -10.20 48.80 27.45
CA GLN A 164 -9.26 49.72 28.08
C GLN A 164 -8.91 50.88 27.15
N LEU A 165 -8.68 50.59 25.86
CA LEU A 165 -8.37 51.60 24.85
C LEU A 165 -9.51 52.60 24.65
N GLU A 166 -10.76 52.13 24.62
CA GLU A 166 -11.94 53.00 24.55
C GLU A 166 -12.09 53.88 25.81
N ALA A 167 -11.79 53.35 26.99
CA ALA A 167 -11.83 54.11 28.23
C ALA A 167 -10.75 55.19 28.26
N LEU A 168 -9.53 54.87 27.83
CA LEU A 168 -8.42 55.80 27.68
C LEU A 168 -8.74 56.91 26.66
N ASP A 169 -9.36 56.59 25.53
CA ASP A 169 -9.76 57.57 24.51
C ASP A 169 -10.79 58.57 25.07
N LYS A 170 -11.80 58.08 25.80
CA LYS A 170 -12.78 58.94 26.48
C LYS A 170 -12.13 59.87 27.50
N GLU A 171 -11.16 59.37 28.26
CA GLU A 171 -10.45 60.20 29.23
C GLU A 171 -9.56 61.25 28.55
N LEU A 172 -8.93 60.88 27.43
CA LEU A 172 -8.12 61.81 26.64
C LEU A 172 -8.97 62.93 26.04
N GLN A 173 -10.15 62.61 25.51
CA GLN A 173 -11.12 63.61 25.04
C GLN A 173 -11.57 64.56 26.16
N ARG A 174 -11.85 64.04 27.36
CA ARG A 174 -12.19 64.87 28.53
C ARG A 174 -11.05 65.81 28.91
N LEU A 175 -9.82 65.30 28.97
CA LEU A 175 -8.64 66.11 29.29
C LEU A 175 -8.39 67.20 28.24
N CYS A 176 -8.60 66.92 26.96
CA CYS A 176 -8.55 67.94 25.90
C CYS A 176 -9.57 69.04 26.14
N HIS A 177 -10.83 68.72 26.43
CA HIS A 177 -11.85 69.73 26.73
C HIS A 177 -11.55 70.55 27.98
N ILE A 178 -11.00 69.92 29.02
CA ILE A 178 -10.57 70.64 30.23
C ILE A 178 -9.44 71.60 29.90
N LYS A 179 -8.44 71.16 29.13
CA LYS A 179 -7.32 71.99 28.68
C LYS A 179 -7.83 73.20 27.89
N GLU A 180 -8.69 72.98 26.90
CA GLU A 180 -9.31 74.04 26.10
C GLU A 180 -10.05 75.05 27.01
N SER A 181 -10.87 74.56 27.95
CA SER A 181 -11.58 75.43 28.90
C SER A 181 -10.64 76.26 29.80
N VAL A 182 -9.50 75.69 30.22
CA VAL A 182 -8.50 76.41 31.02
C VAL A 182 -7.75 77.44 30.17
N GLU A 183 -7.40 77.10 28.94
CA GLU A 183 -6.79 78.04 27.98
C GLU A 183 -7.71 79.22 27.68
N GLU A 184 -9.01 78.98 27.47
CA GLU A 184 -10.01 80.04 27.31
C GLU A 184 -10.10 80.96 28.54
N LYS A 185 -10.13 80.38 29.74
CA LYS A 185 -10.13 81.16 30.99
C LYS A 185 -8.85 81.98 31.15
N LEU A 186 -7.70 81.41 30.80
CA LEU A 186 -6.41 82.10 30.84
C LEU A 186 -6.41 83.30 29.89
N GLU A 187 -6.86 83.11 28.65
CA GLU A 187 -6.97 84.18 27.65
C GLU A 187 -7.95 85.27 28.08
N LEU A 188 -9.09 84.91 28.68
CA LEU A 188 -10.00 85.88 29.26
C LEU A 188 -9.33 86.72 30.36
N ARG A 189 -8.56 86.08 31.26
CA ARG A 189 -7.82 86.79 32.31
C ARG A 189 -6.75 87.71 31.73
N LYS A 190 -5.99 87.28 30.71
CA LYS A 190 -5.03 88.13 30.01
C LYS A 190 -5.71 89.39 29.43
N LYS A 191 -6.87 89.22 28.78
CA LYS A 191 -7.65 90.35 28.25
C LYS A 191 -8.12 91.29 29.37
N GLN A 192 -8.63 90.75 30.48
CA GLN A 192 -9.04 91.54 31.64
C GLN A 192 -7.87 92.34 32.24
N PHE A 193 -6.70 91.73 32.39
CA PHE A 193 -5.49 92.41 32.85
C PHE A 193 -5.04 93.51 31.89
N HIS A 194 -5.14 93.28 30.58
CA HIS A 194 -4.81 94.30 29.59
C HIS A 194 -5.72 95.53 29.69
N VAL A 195 -7.03 95.33 29.84
CA VAL A 195 -7.99 96.42 30.07
C VAL A 195 -7.64 97.20 31.35
N LEU A 196 -7.37 96.51 32.46
CA LEU A 196 -6.96 97.15 33.72
C LEU A 196 -5.69 98.00 33.53
N LEU A 197 -4.68 97.46 32.85
CA LEU A 197 -3.43 98.17 32.59
C LEU A 197 -3.65 99.42 31.73
N SER A 198 -4.48 99.34 30.68
CA SER A 198 -4.86 100.50 29.87
C SER A 198 -5.57 101.57 30.70
N THR A 199 -6.51 101.18 31.57
CA THR A 199 -7.18 102.15 32.46
C THR A 199 -6.22 102.80 33.46
N ILE A 200 -5.25 102.06 33.97
CA ILE A 200 -4.20 102.62 34.85
C ILE A 200 -3.36 103.63 34.07
N HIS A 201 -2.99 103.32 32.83
CA HIS A 201 -2.22 104.21 31.98
C HIS A 201 -2.98 105.50 31.61
N GLU A 202 -4.27 105.39 31.29
CA GLU A 202 -5.15 106.54 31.05
C GLU A 202 -5.29 107.43 32.30
N LEU A 203 -5.45 106.82 33.48
CA LEU A 203 -5.48 107.56 34.75
C LEU A 203 -4.15 108.25 35.04
N GLN A 204 -3.02 107.60 34.76
CA GLN A 204 -1.68 108.22 34.87
C GLN A 204 -1.54 109.41 33.92
N GLN A 205 -1.92 109.29 32.65
CA GLN A 205 -1.93 110.41 31.70
C GLN A 205 -2.87 111.55 32.15
N THR A 206 -4.01 111.22 32.76
CA THR A 206 -4.95 112.22 33.29
C THR A 206 -4.36 112.95 34.50
N LEU A 207 -3.60 112.27 35.35
CA LEU A 207 -2.89 112.87 36.49
C LEU A 207 -1.69 113.72 36.03
N GLU A 208 -0.93 113.26 35.04
CA GLU A 208 0.17 114.02 34.43
C GLU A 208 -0.35 115.30 33.74
N SER A 209 -1.43 115.20 32.97
CA SER A 209 -2.06 116.37 32.33
C SER A 209 -2.74 117.34 33.32
N LYS A 210 -3.17 116.88 34.51
CA LYS A 210 -3.64 117.78 35.60
C LYS A 210 -2.53 118.50 36.35
N ASN A 211 -1.31 117.97 36.32
CA ASN A 211 -0.13 118.65 36.88
C ASN A 211 0.42 119.72 35.91
N GLU A 212 -0.05 119.76 34.67
CA GLU A 212 0.24 120.81 33.71
C GLU A 212 -0.96 121.78 33.56
N SER A 213 -0.90 122.88 34.33
CA SER A 213 -1.60 124.18 34.23
C SER A 213 -2.85 124.44 35.11
N PRO A 214 -2.98 125.62 35.76
CA PRO A 214 -2.39 126.92 35.37
C PRO A 214 -1.48 127.59 36.43
N HIS A 215 -0.30 128.06 36.00
CA HIS A 215 0.35 129.21 36.66
C HIS A 215 -0.05 130.47 35.90
N ILE A 216 -1.09 131.15 36.38
CA ILE A 216 -1.32 132.56 36.07
C ILE A 216 -0.28 133.34 36.87
N THR A 217 0.61 134.07 36.19
CA THR A 217 1.31 135.22 36.76
C THR A 217 1.03 136.46 35.93
N ASN A 218 0.47 137.45 36.61
CA ASN A 218 0.20 138.83 36.22
C ASN A 218 1.33 139.47 35.39
N ASN A 219 0.98 140.12 34.28
CA ASN A 219 1.03 141.58 34.09
C ASN A 219 0.30 141.98 32.79
#